data_AF-A0A357CV63-F1
#
_entry.id   AF-A0A357CV63-F1
#
_cell.length_a   1.000
_cell.length_b   1.000
_cell.length_c   1.000
_cell.angle_alpha   90.00
_cell.angle_beta   90.00
_cell.angle_gamma   90.00
#
_symmetry.space_group_name_H-M   'P 1'
#
loop_
_entity.id
_entity.type
_entity.pdbx_description
1 polymer ?
#
loop_
_entity_poly.entity_id
_entity_poly.type
_entity_poly.pdbx_seq_one_letter_code
_entity_poly.pdbx_strand_id
1 'polypeptide(L)'
;MTDLGIYADIANRTGGDIYIGVVGPVRTGKSTLIKRFIEYLVLPNIDGEFVRERAKDEMPQSASGRTVMTTEPKFIPEEAVCIELDENASFRVKLIDCVGYIVPGAIGHIENNAPRMVMTPWSENSLPFEEAAELGTKKVINDHSTIGLLVTTDG
;
A
#
# COMPACT_ATOMS: atom_id res chain seq x y z
N MET A 1 22.07 -17.21 13.90
CA MET A 1 21.41 -16.45 14.96
C MET A 1 20.78 -15.25 14.30
N THR A 2 19.45 -15.27 14.15
CA THR A 2 18.66 -14.09 13.78
C THR A 2 18.82 -13.06 14.89
N ASP A 3 19.20 -11.84 14.51
CA ASP A 3 19.44 -10.77 15.46
C ASP A 3 18.10 -10.27 16.03
N LEU A 4 17.68 -10.88 17.15
CA LEU A 4 16.45 -10.54 17.88
C LEU A 4 16.39 -9.04 18.25
N GLY A 5 17.54 -8.37 18.30
CA GLY A 5 17.62 -6.93 18.55
C GLY A 5 16.88 -6.09 17.51
N ILE A 6 16.84 -6.51 16.24
CA ILE A 6 16.23 -5.71 15.17
C ILE A 6 14.69 -5.68 15.29
N TYR A 7 14.07 -6.80 15.65
CA TYR A 7 12.62 -6.89 15.82
C TYR A 7 12.16 -6.11 17.05
N ALA A 8 12.90 -6.22 18.16
CA ALA A 8 12.63 -5.44 19.37
C ALA A 8 12.81 -3.93 19.14
N ASP A 9 13.82 -3.52 18.39
CA ASP A 9 14.06 -2.12 18.05
C ASP A 9 13.00 -1.55 17.10
N ILE A 10 12.54 -2.32 16.11
CA ILE A 10 11.41 -1.93 15.26
C ILE A 10 10.15 -1.77 16.12
N ALA A 11 9.81 -2.75 16.94
CA ALA A 11 8.62 -2.71 17.80
C ALA A 11 8.64 -1.51 18.76
N ASN A 12 9.79 -1.20 19.37
CA ASN A 12 9.93 -0.05 20.26
C ASN A 12 9.74 1.29 19.54
N ARG A 13 10.33 1.44 18.34
CA ARG A 13 10.23 2.69 17.57
C ARG A 13 8.85 2.92 16.97
N THR A 14 8.09 1.85 16.74
CA THR A 14 6.80 1.93 16.08
C THR A 14 5.61 1.71 17.01
N GLY A 15 5.86 1.44 18.29
CA GLY A 15 4.80 1.09 19.25
C GLY A 15 4.09 -0.23 18.90
N GLY A 16 4.77 -1.12 18.17
CA GLY A 16 4.22 -2.38 17.68
C GLY A 16 3.45 -2.28 16.36
N ASP A 17 3.33 -1.09 15.76
CA ASP A 17 2.68 -0.90 14.46
C ASP A 17 3.69 -1.04 13.30
N ILE A 18 3.37 -1.84 12.29
CA ILE A 18 4.19 -2.05 11.10
C ILE A 18 3.38 -1.62 9.89
N TYR A 19 3.73 -0.48 9.34
CA TYR A 19 3.13 0.03 8.10
C TYR A 19 4.04 -0.27 6.92
N ILE A 20 3.48 -0.99 5.94
CA ILE A 20 4.23 -1.42 4.75
C ILE A 20 3.77 -0.59 3.55
N GLY A 21 4.58 0.37 3.15
CA GLY A 21 4.38 1.16 1.94
C GLY A 21 4.81 0.38 0.70
N VAL A 22 3.86 -0.06 -0.11
CA VAL A 22 4.13 -0.82 -1.34
C VAL A 22 4.16 0.13 -2.53
N VAL A 23 5.34 0.26 -3.14
CA VAL A 23 5.63 1.24 -4.20
C VAL A 23 6.22 0.56 -5.43
N GLY A 24 6.20 1.27 -6.55
CA GLY A 24 6.78 0.78 -7.80
C GLY A 24 5.96 1.17 -9.02
N PRO A 25 6.40 0.78 -10.23
CA PRO A 25 5.75 1.19 -11.46
C PRO A 25 4.30 0.70 -11.58
N VAL A 26 3.51 1.32 -12.45
CA VAL A 26 2.18 0.78 -12.80
C VAL A 26 2.32 -0.61 -13.43
N ARG A 27 1.38 -1.50 -13.13
CA ARG A 27 1.32 -2.88 -13.67
C ARG A 27 2.51 -3.78 -13.31
N THR A 28 3.11 -3.60 -12.13
CA THR A 28 4.13 -4.51 -11.57
C THR A 28 3.59 -5.45 -10.50
N GLY A 29 2.27 -5.62 -10.39
CA GLY A 29 1.65 -6.54 -9.42
C GLY A 29 1.53 -6.03 -7.98
N LYS A 30 1.76 -4.74 -7.70
CA LYS A 30 1.61 -4.16 -6.34
C LYS A 30 0.29 -4.55 -5.65
N SER A 31 -0.85 -4.25 -6.26
CA SER A 31 -2.16 -4.57 -5.70
C SER A 31 -2.39 -6.08 -5.55
N THR A 32 -1.82 -6.90 -6.44
CA THR A 32 -1.89 -8.36 -6.34
C THR A 32 -1.07 -8.89 -5.17
N LEU A 33 0.12 -8.33 -4.94
CA LEU A 33 0.96 -8.65 -3.78
C LEU A 33 0.23 -8.30 -2.48
N ILE A 34 -0.33 -7.09 -2.40
CA ILE A 34 -1.08 -6.63 -1.22
C ILE A 34 -2.28 -7.53 -0.96
N LYS A 35 -3.07 -7.83 -2.00
CA LYS A 35 -4.22 -8.73 -1.89
C LYS A 35 -3.81 -10.09 -1.32
N ARG A 36 -2.77 -10.72 -1.88
CA ARG A 36 -2.28 -12.02 -1.39
C ARG A 36 -1.75 -11.93 0.04
N PHE A 37 -1.00 -10.87 0.37
CA PHE A 37 -0.51 -10.67 1.73
C PHE A 37 -1.67 -10.61 2.71
N ILE A 38 -2.71 -9.83 2.39
CA ILE A 38 -3.89 -9.71 3.23
C ILE A 38 -4.62 -11.05 3.35
N GLU A 39 -4.88 -11.73 2.23
CA GLU A 39 -5.59 -13.02 2.22
C GLU A 39 -4.90 -14.11 3.04
N TYR A 40 -3.58 -14.22 2.94
CA TYR A 40 -2.83 -15.31 3.56
C TYR A 40 -2.28 -15.01 4.95
N LEU A 41 -1.96 -13.75 5.25
CA LEU A 41 -1.30 -13.38 6.50
C LEU A 41 -2.15 -12.50 7.42
N VAL A 42 -3.09 -11.71 6.87
CA VAL A 42 -3.87 -10.76 7.68
C VAL A 42 -5.24 -11.32 8.04
N LEU A 43 -6.06 -11.72 7.05
CA LEU A 43 -7.42 -12.20 7.28
C LEU A 43 -7.53 -13.39 8.25
N PRO A 44 -6.59 -14.37 8.27
CA PRO A 44 -6.65 -15.47 9.24
C PRO A 44 -6.54 -15.01 10.70
N ASN A 45 -5.94 -13.84 10.94
CA ASN A 45 -5.72 -13.26 12.27
C ASN A 45 -6.84 -12.29 12.72
N ILE A 46 -7.88 -12.07 11.88
CA ILE A 46 -9.01 -11.22 12.26
C ILE A 46 -10.09 -12.08 12.93
N ASP A 47 -10.42 -11.72 14.17
CA ASP A 47 -11.56 -12.25 14.91
C ASP A 47 -12.88 -11.62 14.46
N GLY A 48 -13.89 -12.46 14.26
CA GLY A 48 -15.23 -12.03 13.85
C GLY A 48 -15.42 -11.96 12.34
N GLU A 49 -16.46 -12.64 11.86
CA GLU A 49 -16.77 -12.77 10.43
C GLU A 49 -17.06 -11.42 9.75
N PHE A 50 -17.76 -10.52 10.45
CA PHE A 50 -18.10 -9.20 9.92
C PHE A 50 -16.87 -8.31 9.68
N VAL A 51 -15.91 -8.31 10.63
CA VAL A 51 -14.67 -7.52 10.51
C VAL A 51 -13.80 -8.07 9.39
N ARG A 52 -13.74 -9.41 9.28
CA ARG A 52 -13.00 -10.09 8.23
C ARG A 52 -13.56 -9.80 6.83
N GLU A 53 -14.88 -9.86 6.65
CA GLU A 53 -15.51 -9.52 5.37
C GLU A 53 -15.34 -8.03 5.04
N ARG A 54 -15.43 -7.12 6.02
CA ARG A 54 -15.12 -5.70 5.80
C ARG A 54 -13.67 -5.49 5.33
N ALA A 55 -12.69 -6.11 6.00
CA ALA A 55 -11.28 -6.02 5.60
C ALA A 55 -11.03 -6.57 4.19
N LYS A 56 -11.81 -7.59 3.80
CA LYS A 56 -11.78 -8.18 2.46
C LYS A 56 -12.39 -7.25 1.40
N ASP A 57 -13.47 -6.55 1.72
CA ASP A 57 -14.07 -5.53 0.85
C ASP A 57 -13.16 -4.31 0.66
N GLU A 58 -12.33 -4.01 1.66
CA GLU A 58 -11.33 -2.95 1.61
C GLU A 58 -10.11 -3.29 0.74
N MET A 59 -9.91 -4.56 0.36
CA MET A 59 -8.77 -4.97 -0.47
C MET A 59 -8.73 -4.25 -1.82
N PRO A 60 -7.52 -4.08 -2.39
CA PRO A 60 -7.40 -3.38 -3.66
C PRO A 60 -8.02 -4.26 -4.76
N GLN A 61 -8.95 -3.67 -5.50
CA GLN A 61 -9.51 -4.31 -6.68
C GLN A 61 -8.45 -4.30 -7.78
N SER A 62 -8.01 -5.49 -8.19
CA SER A 62 -7.04 -5.62 -9.28
C SER A 62 -7.74 -5.26 -10.59
N ALA A 63 -7.45 -4.08 -11.13
CA ALA A 63 -7.97 -3.67 -12.44
C ALA A 63 -7.23 -4.40 -13.57
N SER A 64 -7.96 -5.11 -14.43
CA SER A 64 -7.43 -5.78 -15.63
C SER A 64 -7.30 -4.86 -16.86
N GLY A 65 -7.22 -3.55 -16.64
CA GLY A 65 -7.18 -2.52 -17.68
C GLY A 65 -5.81 -1.84 -17.82
N ARG A 66 -5.56 -1.23 -18.99
CA ARG A 66 -4.35 -0.40 -19.23
C ARG A 66 -4.42 0.99 -18.57
N THR A 67 -5.61 1.39 -18.12
CA THR A 67 -5.91 2.71 -17.56
C THR A 67 -5.59 2.76 -16.07
N VAL A 68 -4.78 3.73 -15.67
CA VAL A 68 -4.50 3.98 -14.26
C VAL A 68 -5.72 4.62 -13.59
N MET A 69 -6.31 3.91 -12.64
CA MET A 69 -7.51 4.36 -11.93
C MET A 69 -7.19 5.01 -10.59
N THR A 70 -6.14 4.54 -9.91
CA THR A 70 -5.77 4.98 -8.55
C THR A 70 -5.07 6.33 -8.59
N THR A 71 -5.64 7.32 -7.91
CA THR A 71 -5.07 8.67 -7.78
C THR A 71 -4.54 8.95 -6.37
N GLU A 72 -4.83 8.08 -5.40
CA GLU A 72 -4.45 8.25 -4.00
C GLU A 72 -4.03 6.91 -3.37
N PRO A 73 -2.95 6.89 -2.57
CA PRO A 73 -2.63 5.81 -1.66
C PRO A 73 -3.81 5.29 -0.85
N LYS A 74 -3.98 3.97 -0.81
CA LYS A 74 -5.00 3.30 0.00
C LYS A 74 -4.37 2.52 1.14
N PHE A 75 -4.85 2.77 2.35
CA PHE A 75 -4.47 2.06 3.57
C PHE A 75 -5.37 0.85 3.77
N ILE A 76 -4.79 -0.34 3.93
CA ILE A 76 -5.52 -1.61 3.88
C ILE A 76 -4.95 -2.62 4.88
N PRO A 77 -5.76 -3.17 5.80
CA PRO A 77 -7.11 -2.71 6.14
C PRO A 77 -7.12 -1.29 6.77
N GLU A 78 -8.29 -0.66 6.86
CA GLU A 78 -8.45 0.68 7.43
C GLU A 78 -7.94 0.74 8.88
N GLU A 79 -8.20 -0.31 9.67
CA GLU A 79 -7.66 -0.52 11.01
C GLU A 79 -6.50 -1.52 10.97
N ALA A 80 -5.45 -1.29 11.75
CA ALA A 80 -4.31 -2.20 11.78
C ALA A 80 -4.68 -3.51 12.50
N VAL A 81 -4.29 -4.65 11.92
CA VAL A 81 -4.65 -5.97 12.43
C VAL A 81 -3.49 -6.57 13.20
N CYS A 82 -3.75 -7.06 14.41
CA CYS A 82 -2.76 -7.77 15.22
C CYS A 82 -2.45 -9.13 14.60
N ILE A 83 -1.17 -9.42 14.40
CA ILE A 83 -0.65 -10.73 13.98
C ILE A 83 0.19 -11.25 15.14
N GLU A 84 -0.13 -12.47 15.58
CA GLU A 84 0.66 -13.21 16.55
C GLU A 84 1.70 -14.08 15.83
N LEU A 85 2.93 -14.07 16.34
CA LEU A 85 4.02 -14.93 15.91
C LEU A 85 4.26 -16.03 16.98
N ASP A 86 4.74 -17.19 16.53
CA ASP A 86 4.93 -18.40 17.36
C ASP A 86 5.80 -18.20 18.63
N GLU A 87 6.57 -17.11 18.72
CA GLU A 87 7.54 -16.83 19.80
C GLU A 87 7.05 -15.78 20.83
N ASN A 88 5.75 -15.68 21.11
CA ASN A 88 5.15 -14.65 22.00
C ASN A 88 5.39 -13.20 21.53
N ALA A 89 5.66 -13.00 20.24
CA ALA A 89 5.76 -11.68 19.63
C ALA A 89 4.46 -11.37 18.89
N SER A 90 3.97 -10.14 19.01
CA SER A 90 2.85 -9.66 18.20
C SER A 90 3.17 -8.30 17.62
N PHE A 91 2.59 -8.02 16.46
CA PHE A 91 2.66 -6.72 15.81
C PHE A 91 1.34 -6.42 15.13
N ARG A 92 1.02 -5.14 14.96
CA ARG A 92 -0.14 -4.71 14.19
C ARG A 92 0.32 -4.31 12.80
N VAL A 93 -0.31 -4.84 11.76
CA VAL A 93 0.10 -4.58 10.38
C VAL A 93 -0.95 -3.80 9.61
N LYS A 94 -0.47 -2.93 8.71
CA LYS A 94 -1.27 -2.25 7.69
C LYS A 94 -0.44 -2.08 6.44
N LEU A 95 -1.03 -2.30 5.27
CA LEU A 95 -0.39 -2.11 3.97
C LEU A 95 -0.89 -0.82 3.35
N ILE A 96 -0.04 -0.18 2.54
CA ILE A 96 -0.36 1.04 1.83
C ILE A 96 -0.12 0.79 0.35
N ASP A 97 -1.19 0.71 -0.44
CA ASP A 97 -1.12 0.58 -1.90
C ASP A 97 -0.85 1.96 -2.50
N CYS A 98 0.39 2.23 -2.89
CA CYS A 98 0.75 3.51 -3.50
C CYS A 98 0.37 3.54 -4.98
N VAL A 99 0.06 4.75 -5.47
CA VAL A 99 -0.11 4.99 -6.91
C VAL A 99 1.17 4.57 -7.64
N GLY A 100 1.02 3.79 -8.71
CA GLY A 100 2.18 3.33 -9.45
C GLY A 100 2.84 4.46 -10.24
N TYR A 101 4.17 4.46 -10.29
CA TYR A 101 4.91 5.36 -11.18
C TYR A 101 4.58 5.05 -12.65
N ILE A 102 4.30 6.09 -13.42
CA ILE A 102 4.01 5.97 -14.84
C ILE A 102 5.24 5.43 -15.58
N VAL A 103 4.99 4.48 -16.49
CA VAL A 103 6.01 3.93 -17.40
C VAL A 103 5.59 4.21 -18.85
N PRO A 104 6.56 4.26 -19.79
CA PRO A 104 6.24 4.40 -21.21
C PRO A 104 5.19 3.37 -21.65
N GLY A 105 4.11 3.83 -22.30
CA GLY A 105 3.01 2.98 -22.75
C GLY A 105 1.91 2.69 -21.72
N ALA A 106 1.94 3.32 -20.55
CA ALA A 106 0.78 3.40 -19.65
C ALA A 106 -0.29 4.35 -20.21
N ILE A 107 -1.57 3.98 -20.09
CA ILE A 107 -2.71 4.77 -20.58
C ILE A 107 -3.41 5.41 -19.37
N GLY A 108 -3.98 6.60 -19.53
CA GLY A 108 -4.78 7.26 -18.48
C GLY A 108 -4.06 8.36 -17.68
N HIS A 109 -2.82 8.70 -18.05
CA HIS A 109 -2.11 9.89 -17.54
C HIS A 109 -2.32 11.13 -18.45
N ILE A 110 -2.89 10.95 -19.66
CA ILE A 110 -3.25 12.01 -20.61
C ILE A 110 -4.76 11.94 -20.86
N GLU A 111 -5.42 13.10 -20.83
CA GLU A 111 -6.83 13.30 -21.13
C GLU A 111 -6.97 14.54 -22.02
N ASN A 112 -7.72 14.44 -23.14
CA ASN A 112 -7.91 15.55 -24.09
C ASN A 112 -6.61 16.21 -24.59
N ASN A 113 -5.56 15.42 -24.87
CA ASN A 113 -4.22 15.89 -25.25
C ASN A 113 -3.49 16.77 -24.20
N ALA A 114 -3.96 16.77 -22.95
CA ALA A 114 -3.31 17.40 -21.82
C ALA A 114 -3.01 16.37 -20.72
N PRO A 115 -2.07 16.64 -19.79
CA PRO A 115 -1.92 15.82 -18.59
C PRO A 115 -3.24 15.72 -17.85
N ARG A 116 -3.62 14.51 -17.45
CA ARG A 116 -4.81 14.30 -16.63
C ARG A 116 -4.58 14.97 -15.27
N MET A 117 -5.43 15.92 -14.94
CA MET A 117 -5.37 16.63 -13.66
C MET A 117 -6.17 15.87 -12.61
N VAL A 118 -5.63 15.72 -11.40
CA VAL A 118 -6.27 15.01 -10.31
C VAL A 118 -6.20 15.82 -9.02
N MET A 119 -7.20 15.64 -8.15
CA MET A 119 -7.14 16.10 -6.77
C MET A 119 -6.39 15.06 -5.94
N THR A 120 -5.70 15.53 -4.91
CA THR A 120 -4.96 14.69 -3.97
C THR A 120 -5.04 15.32 -2.58
N PRO A 121 -5.06 14.54 -1.49
CA PRO A 121 -5.12 15.09 -0.13
C PRO A 121 -3.86 15.86 0.27
N TRP A 122 -2.77 15.75 -0.50
CA TRP A 122 -1.48 16.41 -0.21
C TRP A 122 -1.29 17.74 -0.94
N SER A 123 -2.32 18.24 -1.64
CA SER A 123 -2.30 19.54 -2.33
C SER A 123 -3.69 20.18 -2.33
N GLU A 124 -3.75 21.50 -2.13
CA GLU A 124 -5.00 22.26 -2.26
C GLU A 124 -5.42 22.45 -3.72
N ASN A 125 -4.45 22.46 -4.63
CA ASN A 125 -4.68 22.61 -6.07
C ASN A 125 -4.63 21.26 -6.78
N SER A 126 -5.36 21.15 -7.91
CA SER A 126 -5.23 20.00 -8.79
C SER A 126 -3.82 19.93 -9.38
N LEU A 127 -3.26 18.73 -9.42
CA LEU A 127 -1.92 18.46 -9.95
C LEU A 127 -2.02 17.52 -11.15
N PRO A 128 -1.03 17.55 -12.08
CA PRO A 128 -0.87 16.49 -13.06
C PRO A 128 -0.77 15.13 -12.37
N PHE A 129 -1.37 14.10 -12.96
CA PHE A 129 -1.41 12.74 -12.41
C PHE A 129 -0.03 12.23 -11.95
N GLU A 130 1.00 12.45 -12.75
CA GLU A 130 2.37 12.01 -12.45
C GLU A 130 2.94 12.69 -11.21
N GLU A 131 2.73 14.01 -11.07
CA GLU A 131 3.19 14.79 -9.93
C GLU A 131 2.44 14.39 -8.65
N ALA A 132 1.13 14.17 -8.75
CA ALA A 132 0.33 13.67 -7.62
C ALA A 132 0.79 12.28 -7.17
N ALA A 133 1.09 11.38 -8.12
CA ALA A 133 1.59 10.05 -7.82
C ALA A 133 2.98 10.08 -7.13
N GLU A 134 3.88 10.94 -7.59
CA GLU A 134 5.19 11.13 -6.99
C GLU A 134 5.10 11.73 -5.58
N LEU A 135 4.30 12.78 -5.42
CA LEU A 135 4.07 13.43 -4.13
C LEU A 135 3.48 12.46 -3.11
N GLY A 136 2.42 11.73 -3.50
CA GLY A 136 1.76 10.75 -2.64
C GLY A 136 2.70 9.62 -2.24
N THR A 137 3.47 9.08 -3.19
CA THR A 137 4.45 8.03 -2.90
C THR A 137 5.54 8.51 -1.96
N LYS A 138 6.08 9.72 -2.17
CA LYS A 138 7.07 10.33 -1.29
C LYS A 138 6.53 10.53 0.12
N LYS A 139 5.27 10.97 0.24
CA LYS A 139 4.60 11.13 1.53
C LYS A 139 4.40 9.81 2.26
N VAL A 140 3.91 8.79 1.56
CA VAL A 140 3.73 7.47 2.17
C VAL A 140 5.04 6.90 2.69
N ILE A 141 6.11 6.94 1.90
CA ILE A 141 7.40 6.33 2.27
C ILE A 141 8.08 7.08 3.42
N ASN A 142 8.06 8.42 3.43
CA ASN A 142 8.74 9.18 4.48
C ASN A 142 7.93 9.28 5.77
N ASP A 143 6.61 9.46 5.66
CA ASP A 143 5.79 9.93 6.78
C ASP A 143 4.84 8.84 7.31
N HIS A 144 4.56 7.79 6.51
CA HIS A 144 3.51 6.80 6.83
C HIS A 144 3.94 5.34 6.73
N SER A 145 5.22 5.05 6.47
CA SER A 145 5.73 3.69 6.30
C SER A 145 6.84 3.38 7.30
N THR A 146 6.70 2.26 8.00
CA THR A 146 7.80 1.64 8.75
C THR A 146 8.73 0.88 7.79
N ILE A 147 8.14 0.24 6.77
CA ILE A 147 8.85 -0.57 5.77
C ILE A 147 8.41 -0.10 4.39
N GLY A 148 9.38 0.26 3.54
CA GLY A 148 9.15 0.49 2.11
C GLY A 148 9.41 -0.79 1.31
N LEU A 149 8.44 -1.21 0.50
CA LEU A 149 8.55 -2.37 -0.38
C LEU A 149 8.43 -1.93 -1.84
N LEU A 150 9.55 -2.02 -2.58
CA LEU A 150 9.59 -1.72 -4.00
C LEU A 150 9.27 -2.98 -4.82
N VAL A 151 8.21 -2.92 -5.62
CA VAL A 151 7.78 -3.99 -6.53
C VAL A 151 8.00 -3.57 -7.98
N THR A 152 8.99 -4.17 -8.63
CA THR A 152 9.41 -3.81 -10.00
C THR A 152 8.85 -4.74 -11.07
N THR A 153 8.36 -5.93 -10.69
CA THR A 153 7.80 -6.94 -11.59
C THR A 153 6.89 -7.88 -10.78
N ASP A 154 5.91 -8.48 -11.46
CA ASP A 154 4.97 -9.47 -10.94
C ASP A 154 5.38 -10.93 -11.22
N GLY A 155 6.54 -11.16 -11.84
CA GLY A 155 7.07 -12.48 -12.20
C GLY A 155 7.20 -12.67 -13.70
#